data_AF-A0A8T4AVZ5-F1
#
_entry.id   AF-A0A8T4AVZ5-F1
#
_cell.length_a   1.000
_cell.length_b   1.000
_cell.length_c   1.000
_cell.angle_alpha   90.00
_cell.angle_beta   90.00
_cell.angle_gamma   90.00
#
_symmetry.space_group_name_H-M   'P 1'
#
loop_
_entity.id
_entity.type
_entity.pdbx_description
1 polymer ?
#
loop_
_entity_poly.entity_id
_entity_poly.type
_entity_poly.pdbx_seq_one_letter_code
_entity_poly.pdbx_strand_id
1 'polypeptide(L)'
;MKKLLASAAIATLGMSGAAMAQECGEITMAEFNWASGELLANVDKFILEEGYGCDVELIVGGTSAIFASMDGKGTPMIAGEQWVNGVRELVDAAMDAGRLHAVNRGPITGLGEGWWIPAYTHEAHPELKTVLDIIEHPELFPSAEDESKGAFVGCPAGWGCQQININLFEAFDMEAKGWVLVDPGSAAGLDGAIAKANERGENWLGYYWSPTSIIGKYNMHPLPFGVEYAGDDNWNNCMSKPDCTEIQQTAWTTSEVFTLVTDEFMQNGGEINDFLAARVYPGPVMNEMLVYMSDEQASGEDAAIEFLLTREDIWTQWVSEEVAAKVKAAL
;
A
#
# COMPACT_ATOMS: atom_id res chain seq x y z
N MET A 1 -58.54 -57.02 30.90
CA MET A 1 -57.23 -56.83 30.24
C MET A 1 -57.31 -55.59 29.35
N LYS A 2 -56.23 -54.80 29.35
CA LYS A 2 -55.90 -53.64 28.49
C LYS A 2 -56.53 -52.29 28.86
N LYS A 3 -55.80 -51.61 29.76
CA LYS A 3 -55.63 -50.15 29.84
C LYS A 3 -55.14 -49.63 28.48
N LEU A 4 -55.66 -48.50 28.01
CA LEU A 4 -55.07 -47.72 26.91
C LEU A 4 -54.73 -46.33 27.43
N LEU A 5 -53.47 -45.98 27.17
CA LEU A 5 -52.68 -44.90 27.73
C LEU A 5 -53.01 -43.56 27.07
N ALA A 6 -52.95 -42.50 27.87
CA ALA A 6 -52.97 -41.12 27.43
C ALA A 6 -51.67 -40.79 26.68
N SER A 7 -51.78 -40.24 25.48
CA SER A 7 -50.66 -39.69 24.71
C SER A 7 -50.41 -38.25 25.15
N ALA A 8 -49.28 -38.02 25.82
CA ALA A 8 -48.74 -36.69 26.05
C ALA A 8 -47.97 -36.24 24.78
N ALA A 9 -48.40 -35.14 24.17
CA ALA A 9 -47.65 -34.47 23.11
C ALA A 9 -46.55 -33.61 23.77
N ILE A 10 -45.29 -34.01 23.60
CA ILE A 10 -44.13 -33.18 23.93
C ILE A 10 -43.90 -32.26 22.73
N ALA A 11 -44.19 -30.98 22.91
CA ALA A 11 -43.77 -29.93 21.99
C ALA A 11 -42.29 -29.62 22.27
N THR A 12 -41.40 -30.16 21.45
CA THR A 12 -40.01 -29.71 21.39
C THR A 12 -39.96 -28.34 20.70
N LEU A 13 -39.89 -27.28 21.51
CA LEU A 13 -39.39 -25.99 21.04
C LEU A 13 -37.96 -26.19 20.54
N GLY A 14 -37.77 -26.08 19.23
CA GLY A 14 -36.46 -25.95 18.64
C GLY A 14 -35.86 -24.63 19.10
N MET A 15 -34.90 -24.69 20.02
CA MET A 15 -33.90 -23.64 20.16
C MET A 15 -33.06 -23.68 18.87
N SER A 16 -33.44 -22.85 17.91
CA SER A 16 -32.50 -22.32 16.92
C SER A 16 -31.41 -21.62 17.73
N GLY A 17 -30.26 -22.28 17.86
CA GLY A 17 -29.08 -21.68 18.44
C GLY A 17 -28.75 -20.45 17.62
N ALA A 18 -28.84 -19.27 18.23
CA ALA A 18 -27.93 -18.21 17.85
C ALA A 18 -26.54 -18.81 18.04
N ALA A 19 -25.85 -19.06 16.93
CA ALA A 19 -24.41 -19.15 16.98
C ALA A 19 -23.95 -17.80 17.54
N MET A 20 -23.66 -17.77 18.84
CA MET A 20 -22.91 -16.65 19.41
C MET A 20 -21.63 -16.63 18.59
N ALA A 21 -21.43 -15.56 17.82
CA ALA A 21 -20.18 -15.26 17.16
C ALA A 21 -19.09 -15.51 18.21
N GLN A 22 -18.18 -16.43 17.91
CA GLN A 22 -16.96 -16.53 18.70
C GLN A 22 -16.31 -15.15 18.57
N GLU A 23 -16.21 -14.40 19.68
CA GLU A 23 -15.55 -13.09 19.69
C GLU A 23 -14.24 -13.24 18.94
N CYS A 24 -14.12 -12.46 17.87
CA CYS A 24 -13.03 -12.52 16.90
C CYS A 24 -11.64 -12.39 17.57
N GLY A 25 -11.60 -11.85 18.78
CA GLY A 25 -10.40 -11.74 19.60
C GLY A 25 -9.56 -10.54 19.21
N GLU A 26 -8.33 -10.52 19.71
CA GLU A 26 -7.35 -9.47 19.46
C GLU A 26 -6.66 -9.72 18.11
N ILE A 27 -6.72 -8.74 17.22
CA ILE A 27 -6.06 -8.73 15.92
C ILE A 27 -5.04 -7.59 15.90
N THR A 28 -3.81 -7.89 15.49
CA THR A 28 -2.82 -6.84 15.17
C THR A 28 -2.75 -6.63 13.65
N MET A 29 -2.83 -5.39 13.20
CA MET A 29 -2.77 -5.04 11.78
C MET A 29 -1.68 -4.02 11.49
N ALA A 30 -1.08 -4.09 10.30
CA ALA A 30 -0.16 -3.07 9.85
C ALA A 30 -0.92 -1.82 9.44
N GLU A 31 -0.50 -0.67 9.96
CA GLU A 31 -0.80 0.63 9.41
C GLU A 31 0.46 1.16 8.72
N PHE A 32 0.46 1.19 7.40
CA PHE A 32 1.63 1.69 6.70
C PHE A 32 1.71 3.21 6.83
N ASN A 33 2.93 3.74 6.97
CA ASN A 33 3.19 5.16 7.25
C ASN A 33 3.04 6.09 6.03
N TRP A 34 2.13 5.77 5.13
CA TRP A 34 1.68 6.59 4.00
C TRP A 34 0.15 6.59 3.96
N ALA A 35 -0.43 7.63 3.36
CA ALA A 35 -1.85 7.94 3.53
C ALA A 35 -2.83 6.82 3.08
N SER A 36 -2.55 6.09 1.98
CA SER A 36 -3.40 4.95 1.59
C SER A 36 -3.32 3.80 2.58
N GLY A 37 -2.12 3.56 3.13
CA GLY A 37 -1.90 2.55 4.17
C GLY A 37 -2.69 2.85 5.44
N GLU A 38 -2.71 4.13 5.82
CA GLU A 38 -3.51 4.66 6.93
C GLU A 38 -5.01 4.47 6.69
N LEU A 39 -5.50 4.89 5.52
CA LEU A 39 -6.91 4.73 5.14
C LEU A 39 -7.34 3.25 5.16
N LEU A 40 -6.56 2.37 4.52
CA LEU A 40 -6.89 0.95 4.40
C LEU A 40 -6.95 0.25 5.76
N ALA A 41 -5.97 0.52 6.61
CA ALA A 41 -5.90 -0.06 7.95
C ALA A 41 -7.10 0.37 8.80
N ASN A 42 -7.52 1.64 8.71
CA ASN A 42 -8.64 2.15 9.50
C ASN A 42 -10.01 1.73 8.96
N VAL A 43 -10.18 1.57 7.64
CA VAL A 43 -11.42 0.98 7.08
C VAL A 43 -11.55 -0.48 7.50
N ASP A 44 -10.47 -1.26 7.39
CA ASP A 44 -10.49 -2.66 7.83
C ASP A 44 -10.77 -2.75 9.33
N LYS A 45 -10.08 -1.95 10.14
CA LYS A 45 -10.29 -1.88 11.60
C LYS A 45 -11.76 -1.65 11.94
N PHE A 46 -12.40 -0.64 11.36
CA PHE A 46 -13.81 -0.35 11.63
C PHE A 46 -14.73 -1.52 11.24
N ILE A 47 -14.49 -2.14 10.07
CA ILE A 47 -15.28 -3.31 9.64
C ILE A 47 -15.07 -4.51 10.58
N LEU A 48 -13.85 -4.74 11.06
CA LEU A 48 -13.53 -5.82 11.98
C LEU A 48 -14.13 -5.60 13.37
N GLU A 49 -14.01 -4.40 13.92
CA GLU A 49 -14.56 -4.05 15.24
C GLU A 49 -16.09 -4.08 15.23
N GLU A 50 -16.72 -3.37 14.30
CA GLU A 50 -18.19 -3.18 14.30
C GLU A 50 -18.94 -4.31 13.58
N GLY A 51 -18.32 -4.90 12.56
CA GLY A 51 -18.92 -5.97 11.75
C GLY A 51 -18.71 -7.37 12.31
N TYR A 52 -17.49 -7.64 12.80
CA TYR A 52 -17.07 -8.96 13.27
C TYR A 52 -16.88 -9.05 14.80
N GLY A 53 -16.86 -7.91 15.52
CA GLY A 53 -16.67 -7.89 16.97
C GLY A 53 -15.24 -8.21 17.41
N CYS A 54 -14.25 -7.82 16.60
CA CYS A 54 -12.82 -7.94 16.93
C CYS A 54 -12.35 -6.80 17.85
N ASP A 55 -11.21 -6.98 18.50
CA ASP A 55 -10.42 -5.90 19.11
C ASP A 55 -9.16 -5.70 18.25
N VAL A 56 -8.96 -4.51 17.67
CA VAL A 56 -7.94 -4.30 16.63
C VAL A 56 -6.88 -3.30 17.07
N GLU A 57 -5.63 -3.76 17.16
CA GLU A 57 -4.46 -2.91 17.37
C GLU A 57 -3.72 -2.64 16.04
N LEU A 58 -3.44 -1.37 15.76
CA LEU A 58 -2.66 -0.96 14.59
C LEU A 58 -1.17 -0.81 14.95
N ILE A 59 -0.31 -1.42 14.15
CA ILE A 59 1.15 -1.34 14.24
C ILE A 59 1.67 -0.50 13.08
N VAL A 60 2.15 0.70 13.39
CA VAL A 60 2.64 1.65 12.38
C VAL A 60 4.04 1.28 11.89
N GLY A 61 4.27 1.27 10.57
CA GLY A 61 5.60 1.03 10.03
C GLY A 61 5.73 1.16 8.51
N GLY A 62 6.97 1.11 8.02
CA GLY A 62 7.27 1.01 6.59
C GLY A 62 7.33 -0.45 6.11
N THR A 63 7.32 -0.63 4.79
CA THR A 63 7.34 -1.93 4.08
C THR A 63 8.29 -2.96 4.70
N SER A 64 9.56 -2.60 4.91
CA SER A 64 10.59 -3.54 5.34
C SER A 64 10.46 -3.93 6.81
N ALA A 65 10.06 -2.99 7.66
CA ALA A 65 9.92 -3.23 9.10
C ALA A 65 8.69 -4.09 9.41
N ILE A 66 7.55 -3.79 8.76
CA ILE A 66 6.32 -4.60 8.87
C ILE A 66 6.59 -6.02 8.40
N PHE A 67 7.10 -6.19 7.17
CA PHE A 67 7.41 -7.51 6.62
C PHE A 67 8.32 -8.33 7.55
N ALA A 68 9.44 -7.75 8.01
CA ALA A 68 10.38 -8.46 8.88
C ALA A 68 9.75 -8.88 10.22
N SER A 69 8.86 -8.05 10.77
CA SER A 69 8.14 -8.39 12.00
C SER A 69 7.12 -9.51 11.76
N MET A 70 6.37 -9.45 10.65
CA MET A 70 5.42 -10.51 10.29
C MET A 70 6.14 -11.85 10.09
N ASP A 71 7.20 -11.89 9.28
CA ASP A 71 7.94 -13.13 8.98
C ASP A 71 8.68 -13.68 10.21
N GLY A 72 9.27 -12.81 11.04
CA GLY A 72 10.08 -13.22 12.17
C GLY A 72 9.31 -13.48 13.47
N LYS A 73 8.16 -12.82 13.67
CA LYS A 73 7.40 -12.84 14.94
C LYS A 73 5.92 -13.18 14.79
N GLY A 74 5.38 -13.24 13.57
CA GLY A 74 3.95 -13.45 13.36
C GLY A 74 3.08 -12.26 13.74
N THR A 75 3.64 -11.05 13.82
CA THR A 75 2.90 -9.81 14.11
C THR A 75 3.46 -8.61 13.32
N PRO A 76 2.62 -7.71 12.75
CA PRO A 76 1.15 -7.77 12.75
C PRO A 76 0.61 -9.02 12.04
N MET A 77 -0.60 -9.43 12.39
CA MET A 77 -1.26 -10.59 11.79
C MET A 77 -1.70 -10.32 10.34
N ILE A 78 -2.04 -9.07 10.03
CA ILE A 78 -2.52 -8.63 8.71
C ILE A 78 -1.69 -7.45 8.23
N ALA A 79 -1.26 -7.45 6.97
CA ALA A 79 -0.76 -6.27 6.26
C ALA A 79 -1.63 -6.02 5.02
N GLY A 80 -2.43 -4.95 5.06
CA GLY A 80 -3.44 -4.65 4.05
C GLY A 80 -2.88 -4.23 2.69
N GLU A 81 -1.73 -3.55 2.69
CA GLU A 81 -1.15 -2.87 1.52
C GLU A 81 0.36 -3.14 1.38
N GLN A 82 0.78 -4.41 1.44
CA GLN A 82 2.19 -4.75 1.28
C GLN A 82 2.64 -4.54 -0.17
N TRP A 83 3.35 -3.45 -0.45
CA TRP A 83 4.09 -3.25 -1.70
C TRP A 83 5.23 -4.26 -1.78
N VAL A 84 5.11 -5.26 -2.67
CA VAL A 84 6.00 -6.42 -2.65
C VAL A 84 7.27 -6.22 -3.47
N ASN A 85 7.30 -5.28 -4.43
CA ASN A 85 8.40 -5.15 -5.39
C ASN A 85 9.77 -4.92 -4.74
N GLY A 86 9.83 -4.21 -3.61
CA GLY A 86 11.08 -3.95 -2.88
C GLY A 86 11.52 -5.07 -1.93
N VAL A 87 10.65 -6.04 -1.67
CA VAL A 87 10.90 -7.15 -0.72
C VAL A 87 10.48 -8.50 -1.30
N ARG A 88 10.39 -8.60 -2.63
CA ARG A 88 9.71 -9.70 -3.34
C ARG A 88 10.30 -11.07 -3.00
N GLU A 89 11.62 -11.19 -3.06
CA GLU A 89 12.30 -12.44 -2.74
C GLU A 89 12.02 -12.90 -1.30
N LEU A 90 11.99 -11.96 -0.35
CA LEU A 90 11.69 -12.28 1.04
C LEU A 90 10.22 -12.69 1.24
N VAL A 91 9.29 -11.99 0.58
CA VAL A 91 7.86 -12.31 0.60
C VAL A 91 7.59 -13.68 -0.01
N ASP A 92 8.17 -13.97 -1.17
CA ASP A 92 8.03 -15.27 -1.83
C ASP A 92 8.62 -16.39 -0.97
N ALA A 93 9.80 -16.21 -0.37
CA ALA A 93 10.40 -17.18 0.53
C ALA A 93 9.55 -17.44 1.80
N ALA A 94 8.90 -16.41 2.35
CA ALA A 94 8.00 -16.54 3.49
C ALA A 94 6.71 -17.29 3.13
N MET A 95 6.16 -17.05 1.93
CA MET A 95 5.00 -17.77 1.40
C MET A 95 5.31 -19.23 1.09
N ASP A 96 6.43 -19.51 0.42
CA ASP A 96 6.85 -20.88 0.07
C ASP A 96 7.09 -21.73 1.32
N ALA A 97 7.56 -21.10 2.40
CA ALA A 97 7.72 -21.75 3.70
C ALA A 97 6.43 -21.84 4.53
N GLY A 98 5.32 -21.30 4.03
CA GLY A 98 4.01 -21.30 4.68
C GLY A 98 3.93 -20.41 5.92
N ARG A 99 4.83 -19.43 6.10
CA ARG A 99 4.80 -18.51 7.25
C ARG A 99 3.86 -17.33 7.05
N LEU A 100 3.76 -16.87 5.80
CA LEU A 100 2.85 -15.80 5.37
C LEU A 100 2.00 -16.30 4.20
N HIS A 101 0.81 -15.71 4.03
CA HIS A 101 -0.12 -16.04 2.96
C HIS A 101 -0.65 -14.76 2.32
N ALA A 102 -0.68 -14.72 0.99
CA ALA A 102 -1.35 -13.65 0.26
C ALA A 102 -2.83 -14.02 0.07
N VAL A 103 -3.72 -13.42 0.87
CA VAL A 103 -5.17 -13.59 0.73
C VAL A 103 -5.73 -12.73 -0.40
N ASN A 104 -5.01 -11.68 -0.80
CA ASN A 104 -5.34 -10.83 -1.93
C ASN A 104 -4.08 -10.36 -2.63
N ARG A 105 -4.01 -10.47 -3.96
CA ARG A 105 -2.85 -10.05 -4.78
C ARG A 105 -3.09 -8.74 -5.57
N GLY A 106 -4.20 -8.06 -5.31
CA GLY A 106 -4.53 -6.79 -5.93
C GLY A 106 -5.62 -6.06 -5.15
N PRO A 107 -5.36 -5.68 -3.87
CA PRO A 107 -6.33 -4.96 -3.05
C PRO A 107 -6.53 -3.52 -3.52
N ILE A 108 -5.69 -3.01 -4.43
CA ILE A 108 -5.80 -1.68 -5.03
C ILE A 108 -5.58 -1.82 -6.54
N THR A 109 -6.39 -1.11 -7.33
CA THR A 109 -6.22 -1.04 -8.80
C THR A 109 -5.56 0.27 -9.23
N GLY A 110 -4.99 0.31 -10.43
CA GLY A 110 -4.34 1.52 -10.95
C GLY A 110 -3.00 1.83 -10.28
N LEU A 111 -2.32 0.80 -9.79
CA LEU A 111 -0.99 0.89 -9.20
C LEU A 111 0.02 1.38 -10.24
N GLY A 112 0.97 2.18 -9.78
CA GLY A 112 2.15 2.53 -10.55
C GLY A 112 3.20 3.15 -9.66
N GLU A 113 4.46 2.80 -9.90
CA GLU A 113 5.63 3.37 -9.24
C GLU A 113 6.67 3.70 -10.31
N GLY A 114 7.58 4.60 -9.96
CA GLY A 114 8.66 4.97 -10.84
C GLY A 114 9.11 6.39 -10.60
N TRP A 115 9.70 7.01 -11.62
CA TRP A 115 10.17 8.38 -11.55
C TRP A 115 9.17 9.32 -12.20
N TRP A 116 8.99 10.48 -11.58
CA TRP A 116 7.95 11.44 -11.95
C TRP A 116 8.54 12.84 -12.06
N ILE A 117 7.88 13.65 -12.88
CA ILE A 117 8.11 15.09 -12.99
C ILE A 117 6.79 15.86 -12.90
N PRO A 118 6.81 17.15 -12.53
CA PRO A 118 5.64 18.01 -12.64
C PRO A 118 5.11 18.09 -14.09
N ALA A 119 3.80 18.24 -14.25
CA ALA A 119 3.18 18.35 -15.58
C ALA A 119 3.76 19.51 -16.42
N TYR A 120 3.98 20.67 -15.80
CA TYR A 120 4.55 21.83 -16.49
C TYR A 120 6.00 21.61 -16.92
N THR A 121 6.78 20.79 -16.19
CA THR A 121 8.13 20.41 -16.60
C THR A 121 8.07 19.61 -17.90
N HIS A 122 7.15 18.65 -17.98
CA HIS A 122 6.93 17.87 -19.20
C HIS A 122 6.46 18.75 -20.38
N GLU A 123 5.53 19.67 -20.12
CA GLU A 123 5.01 20.58 -21.15
C GLU A 123 6.05 21.58 -21.65
N ALA A 124 6.94 22.05 -20.78
CA ALA A 124 8.04 22.96 -21.13
C ALA A 124 9.17 22.25 -21.89
N HIS A 125 9.35 20.95 -21.65
CA HIS A 125 10.43 20.12 -22.21
C HIS A 125 9.89 18.84 -22.89
N PRO A 126 9.03 18.93 -23.93
CA PRO A 126 8.44 17.77 -24.58
C PRO A 126 9.45 16.89 -25.33
N GLU A 127 10.68 17.37 -25.52
CA GLU A 127 11.83 16.62 -26.01
C GLU A 127 12.36 15.60 -24.99
N LEU A 128 12.20 15.86 -23.69
CA LEU A 128 12.66 14.99 -22.60
C LEU A 128 11.58 13.96 -22.27
N LYS A 129 11.64 12.81 -22.94
CA LYS A 129 10.56 11.82 -22.92
C LYS A 129 10.79 10.68 -21.95
N THR A 130 12.04 10.46 -21.56
CA THR A 130 12.44 9.34 -20.75
C THR A 130 13.37 9.77 -19.63
N VAL A 131 13.55 8.89 -18.63
CA VAL A 131 14.57 9.06 -17.61
C VAL A 131 15.95 9.28 -18.25
N LEU A 132 16.33 8.48 -19.26
CA LEU A 132 17.61 8.66 -19.95
C LEU A 132 17.77 10.05 -20.58
N ASP A 133 16.70 10.67 -21.10
CA ASP A 133 16.78 12.03 -21.62
C ASP A 133 16.98 13.04 -20.48
N ILE A 134 16.25 12.89 -19.38
CA ILE A 134 16.24 13.85 -18.28
C ILE A 134 17.57 13.88 -17.51
N ILE A 135 18.18 12.71 -17.27
CA ILE A 135 19.40 12.64 -16.47
C ILE A 135 20.63 13.26 -17.16
N GLU A 136 20.55 13.59 -18.45
CA GLU A 136 21.57 14.38 -19.15
C GLU A 136 21.47 15.89 -18.85
N HIS A 137 20.41 16.32 -18.14
CA HIS A 137 20.09 17.72 -17.88
C HIS A 137 19.95 18.06 -16.39
N PRO A 138 20.98 17.80 -15.55
CA PRO A 138 20.96 18.15 -14.12
C PRO A 138 20.70 19.65 -13.86
N GLU A 139 21.11 20.52 -14.79
CA GLU A 139 20.94 21.97 -14.68
C GLU A 139 19.47 22.42 -14.65
N LEU A 140 18.54 21.56 -15.11
CA LEU A 140 17.11 21.84 -15.06
C LEU A 140 16.51 21.57 -13.69
N PHE A 141 17.20 20.84 -12.81
CA PHE A 141 16.68 20.35 -11.52
C PHE A 141 17.62 20.70 -10.36
N PRO A 142 17.96 21.99 -10.14
CA PRO A 142 19.01 22.37 -9.21
C PRO A 142 18.75 21.89 -7.79
N SER A 143 19.77 21.31 -7.14
CA SER A 143 19.71 20.93 -5.74
C SER A 143 19.66 22.14 -4.82
N ALA A 144 18.85 22.06 -3.77
CA ALA A 144 18.73 23.10 -2.76
C ALA A 144 20.02 23.29 -1.92
N GLU A 145 20.86 22.26 -1.84
CA GLU A 145 22.13 22.30 -1.10
C GLU A 145 23.32 22.74 -1.98
N ASP A 146 23.25 22.44 -3.29
CA ASP A 146 24.29 22.77 -4.27
C ASP A 146 23.64 22.98 -5.65
N GLU A 147 23.36 24.25 -6.00
CA GLU A 147 22.72 24.61 -7.27
C GLU A 147 23.56 24.24 -8.50
N SER A 148 24.84 23.86 -8.35
CA SER A 148 25.66 23.35 -9.46
C SER A 148 25.35 21.90 -9.84
N LYS A 149 24.51 21.22 -9.07
CA LYS A 149 24.12 19.81 -9.26
C LYS A 149 22.61 19.67 -9.40
N GLY A 150 22.19 18.63 -10.11
CA GLY A 150 20.80 18.20 -10.16
C GLY A 150 20.39 17.45 -8.89
N ALA A 151 19.15 17.54 -8.45
CA ALA A 151 18.61 16.75 -7.34
C ALA A 151 17.63 15.69 -7.84
N PHE A 152 17.89 14.44 -7.50
CA PHE A 152 16.95 13.35 -7.59
C PHE A 152 16.45 13.01 -6.18
N VAL A 153 15.14 13.19 -5.92
CA VAL A 153 14.56 12.85 -4.62
C VAL A 153 14.17 11.38 -4.61
N GLY A 154 14.81 10.62 -3.72
CA GLY A 154 14.63 9.17 -3.60
C GLY A 154 13.35 8.78 -2.85
N CYS A 155 13.38 7.57 -2.32
CA CYS A 155 12.27 6.99 -1.56
C CYS A 155 12.57 7.04 -0.04
N PRO A 156 11.56 7.22 0.83
CA PRO A 156 11.74 7.30 2.28
C PRO A 156 12.46 6.11 2.88
N ALA A 157 13.20 6.36 3.96
CA ALA A 157 13.94 5.33 4.66
C ALA A 157 13.02 4.21 5.21
N GLY A 158 13.43 2.95 4.99
CA GLY A 158 12.70 1.77 5.46
C GLY A 158 11.53 1.32 4.57
N TRP A 159 11.29 2.01 3.45
CA TRP A 159 10.35 1.57 2.41
C TRP A 159 11.04 0.65 1.41
N GLY A 160 10.25 -0.19 0.73
CA GLY A 160 10.78 -1.15 -0.24
C GLY A 160 11.48 -0.47 -1.43
N CYS A 161 11.03 0.71 -1.83
CA CYS A 161 11.59 1.48 -2.94
C CYS A 161 12.95 2.13 -2.64
N GLN A 162 13.39 2.20 -1.37
CA GLN A 162 14.59 2.96 -1.00
C GLN A 162 15.83 2.37 -1.68
N GLN A 163 16.05 1.07 -1.48
CA GLN A 163 17.22 0.39 -2.03
C GLN A 163 17.20 0.36 -3.56
N ILE A 164 16.02 0.16 -4.14
CA ILE A 164 15.83 0.19 -5.59
C ILE A 164 16.28 1.53 -6.17
N ASN A 165 15.86 2.65 -5.58
CA ASN A 165 16.24 3.97 -6.08
C ASN A 165 17.71 4.31 -5.84
N ILE A 166 18.32 3.84 -4.75
CA ILE A 166 19.77 3.92 -4.55
C ILE A 166 20.50 3.21 -5.69
N ASN A 167 20.10 1.97 -5.97
CA ASN A 167 20.74 1.15 -7.01
C ASN A 167 20.46 1.68 -8.42
N LEU A 168 19.26 2.23 -8.70
CA LEU A 168 18.97 2.88 -9.99
C LEU A 168 19.82 4.14 -10.19
N PHE A 169 20.01 4.96 -9.14
CA PHE A 169 20.85 6.14 -9.20
C PHE A 169 22.30 5.78 -9.58
N GLU A 170 22.84 4.69 -9.02
CA GLU A 170 24.14 4.14 -9.40
C GLU A 170 24.14 3.53 -10.81
N ALA A 171 23.12 2.73 -11.16
CA ALA A 171 22.98 2.09 -12.47
C ALA A 171 23.01 3.09 -13.63
N PHE A 172 22.40 4.26 -13.42
CA PHE A 172 22.35 5.34 -14.40
C PHE A 172 23.54 6.30 -14.32
N ASP A 173 24.54 6.02 -13.47
CA ASP A 173 25.75 6.82 -13.28
C ASP A 173 25.43 8.29 -12.98
N MET A 174 24.38 8.53 -12.19
CA MET A 174 23.81 9.87 -12.01
C MET A 174 24.77 10.81 -11.27
N GLU A 175 25.57 10.30 -10.33
CA GLU A 175 26.58 11.12 -9.64
C GLU A 175 27.60 11.70 -10.63
N ALA A 176 28.12 10.88 -11.55
CA ALA A 176 29.07 11.33 -12.57
C ALA A 176 28.43 12.31 -13.57
N LYS A 177 27.11 12.20 -13.76
CA LYS A 177 26.30 13.16 -14.54
C LYS A 177 25.99 14.45 -13.79
N GLY A 178 26.44 14.61 -12.54
CA GLY A 178 26.26 15.83 -11.76
C GLY A 178 24.97 15.88 -10.95
N TRP A 179 24.40 14.73 -10.60
CA TRP A 179 23.24 14.64 -9.71
C TRP A 179 23.65 14.33 -8.27
N VAL A 180 22.75 14.63 -7.34
CA VAL A 180 22.76 14.13 -5.97
C VAL A 180 21.48 13.37 -5.67
N LEU A 181 21.62 12.26 -4.95
CA LEU A 181 20.50 11.51 -4.38
C LEU A 181 20.08 12.17 -3.06
N VAL A 182 18.83 12.61 -2.97
CA VAL A 182 18.25 13.24 -1.78
C VAL A 182 17.33 12.25 -1.09
N ASP A 183 17.61 11.93 0.18
CA ASP A 183 16.70 11.13 1.01
C ASP A 183 15.60 12.06 1.59
N PRO A 184 14.31 11.85 1.25
CA PRO A 184 13.23 12.66 1.81
C PRO A 184 12.97 12.39 3.30
N GLY A 185 13.54 11.31 3.87
CA GLY A 185 13.46 10.90 5.27
C GLY A 185 12.10 10.34 5.71
N SER A 186 10.99 10.77 5.08
CA SER A 186 9.63 10.35 5.40
C SER A 186 8.68 10.59 4.22
N ALA A 187 7.48 10.00 4.27
CA ALA A 187 6.39 10.29 3.32
C ALA A 187 6.09 11.80 3.25
N ALA A 188 5.93 12.45 4.41
CA ALA A 188 5.67 13.88 4.48
C ALA A 188 6.80 14.74 3.89
N GLY A 189 8.06 14.30 4.04
CA GLY A 189 9.21 14.96 3.42
C GLY A 189 9.18 14.85 1.89
N LEU A 190 8.79 13.69 1.36
CA LEU A 190 8.65 13.45 -0.07
C LEU A 190 7.49 14.26 -0.66
N ASP A 191 6.31 14.19 -0.05
CA ASP A 191 5.13 14.97 -0.46
C ASP A 191 5.41 16.48 -0.39
N GLY A 192 6.10 16.93 0.66
CA GLY A 192 6.49 18.33 0.83
C GLY A 192 7.47 18.81 -0.25
N ALA A 193 8.39 17.96 -0.70
CA ALA A 193 9.31 18.29 -1.80
C ALA A 193 8.54 18.49 -3.13
N ILE A 194 7.58 17.60 -3.42
CA ILE A 194 6.77 17.68 -4.65
C ILE A 194 5.84 18.89 -4.60
N ALA A 195 5.12 19.09 -3.48
CA ALA A 195 4.20 20.20 -3.31
C ALA A 195 4.91 21.55 -3.44
N LYS A 196 6.05 21.72 -2.76
CA LYS A 196 6.86 22.94 -2.83
C LYS A 196 7.30 23.25 -4.26
N ALA A 197 7.75 22.25 -5.02
CA ALA A 197 8.16 22.45 -6.40
C ALA A 197 6.98 22.93 -7.28
N ASN A 198 5.84 22.24 -7.18
CA ASN A 198 4.63 22.57 -7.94
C ASN A 198 4.06 23.95 -7.60
N GLU A 199 4.03 24.32 -6.33
CA GLU A 199 3.55 25.65 -5.89
C GLU A 199 4.46 26.79 -6.35
N ARG A 200 5.74 26.51 -6.62
CA ARG A 200 6.73 27.49 -7.07
C ARG A 200 6.99 27.46 -8.58
N GLY A 201 6.44 26.48 -9.29
CA GLY A 201 6.77 26.24 -10.70
C GLY A 201 8.23 25.84 -10.90
N GLU A 202 8.85 25.21 -9.89
CA GLU A 202 10.23 24.70 -9.95
C GLU A 202 10.22 23.28 -10.53
N ASN A 203 11.18 22.93 -11.38
CA ASN A 203 11.29 21.55 -11.84
C ASN A 203 11.64 20.60 -10.67
N TRP A 204 11.13 19.38 -10.73
CA TRP A 204 11.38 18.35 -9.72
C TRP A 204 11.50 16.99 -10.39
N LEU A 205 12.44 16.16 -9.93
CA LEU A 205 12.61 14.77 -10.35
C LEU A 205 12.76 13.90 -9.12
N GLY A 206 12.03 12.79 -9.07
CA GLY A 206 12.15 11.84 -7.99
C GLY A 206 11.26 10.62 -8.12
N TYR A 207 11.42 9.70 -7.17
CA TYR A 207 10.52 8.57 -7.01
C TYR A 207 9.15 9.01 -6.49
N TYR A 208 8.09 8.40 -7.03
CA TYR A 208 6.76 8.47 -6.45
C TYR A 208 5.87 7.30 -6.91
N TRP A 209 4.63 7.27 -6.43
CA TRP A 209 3.68 6.21 -6.74
C TRP A 209 2.24 6.72 -6.89
N SER A 210 1.40 5.85 -7.44
CA SER A 210 -0.04 6.01 -7.63
C SER A 210 -0.76 4.76 -7.12
N PRO A 211 -1.95 4.90 -6.52
CA PRO A 211 -2.71 6.13 -6.27
C PRO A 211 -2.18 6.96 -5.08
N THR A 212 -2.21 8.29 -5.22
CA THR A 212 -1.86 9.27 -4.16
C THR A 212 -2.56 10.62 -4.41
N SER A 213 -2.74 11.42 -3.36
CA SER A 213 -3.31 12.77 -3.47
C SER A 213 -2.43 13.70 -4.31
N ILE A 214 -1.11 13.59 -4.19
CA ILE A 214 -0.13 14.39 -4.94
C ILE A 214 -0.23 14.14 -6.45
N ILE A 215 -0.35 12.87 -6.88
CA ILE A 215 -0.56 12.55 -8.31
C ILE A 215 -1.85 13.20 -8.79
N GLY A 216 -2.96 13.06 -8.04
CA GLY A 216 -4.25 13.65 -8.41
C GLY A 216 -4.25 15.17 -8.43
N LYS A 217 -3.64 15.81 -7.42
CA LYS A 217 -3.63 17.27 -7.23
C LYS A 217 -2.75 17.99 -8.24
N TYR A 218 -1.57 17.46 -8.53
CA TYR A 218 -0.58 18.11 -9.39
C TYR A 218 -0.51 17.51 -10.81
N ASN A 219 -1.28 16.45 -11.07
CA ASN A 219 -1.28 15.74 -12.36
C ASN A 219 0.14 15.37 -12.79
N MET A 220 0.94 14.86 -11.85
CA MET A 220 2.34 14.52 -12.08
C MET A 220 2.47 13.56 -13.27
N HIS A 221 3.55 13.71 -14.03
CA HIS A 221 3.81 12.92 -15.23
C HIS A 221 4.78 11.77 -14.93
N PRO A 222 4.38 10.50 -15.13
CA PRO A 222 5.28 9.37 -14.96
C PRO A 222 6.24 9.27 -16.14
N LEU A 223 7.50 8.94 -15.87
CA LEU A 223 8.54 8.82 -16.88
C LEU A 223 8.78 7.36 -17.27
N PRO A 224 8.67 7.01 -18.57
CA PRO A 224 9.31 5.82 -19.08
C PRO A 224 10.83 5.89 -18.84
N PHE A 225 11.45 4.77 -18.51
CA PHE A 225 12.89 4.80 -18.19
C PHE A 225 13.79 4.95 -19.42
N GLY A 226 13.32 4.62 -20.62
CA GLY A 226 14.13 4.63 -21.85
C GLY A 226 15.04 3.41 -22.00
N VAL A 227 14.95 2.47 -21.07
CA VAL A 227 15.55 1.13 -21.12
C VAL A 227 14.46 0.08 -20.89
N GLU A 228 14.75 -1.17 -21.25
CA GLU A 228 13.86 -2.30 -20.96
C GLU A 228 13.98 -2.73 -19.49
N TYR A 229 12.98 -3.46 -19.00
CA TYR A 229 13.09 -4.17 -17.73
C TYR A 229 14.14 -5.29 -17.85
N ALA A 230 15.13 -5.29 -16.96
CA ALA A 230 16.26 -6.24 -17.01
C ALA A 230 15.93 -7.65 -16.49
N GLY A 231 14.67 -7.89 -16.09
CA GLY A 231 14.17 -9.19 -15.65
C GLY A 231 14.15 -9.38 -14.12
N ASP A 232 13.36 -10.36 -13.68
CA ASP A 232 13.06 -10.60 -12.27
C ASP A 232 14.27 -10.97 -11.44
N ASP A 233 15.24 -11.69 -12.03
CA ASP A 233 16.48 -12.04 -11.33
C ASP A 233 17.29 -10.78 -10.98
N ASN A 234 17.47 -9.88 -11.95
CA ASN A 234 18.12 -8.61 -11.71
C ASN A 234 17.37 -7.78 -10.67
N TRP A 235 16.04 -7.71 -10.76
CA TRP A 235 15.24 -6.92 -9.84
C TRP A 235 15.30 -7.45 -8.40
N ASN A 236 14.98 -8.74 -8.21
CA ASN A 236 14.78 -9.34 -6.89
C ASN A 236 16.10 -9.67 -6.18
N ASN A 237 17.14 -10.07 -6.94
CA ASN A 237 18.42 -10.50 -6.38
C ASN A 237 19.51 -9.42 -6.45
N CYS A 238 19.27 -8.30 -7.14
CA CYS A 238 20.23 -7.20 -7.24
C CYS A 238 19.59 -5.84 -6.92
N MET A 239 18.65 -5.34 -7.73
CA MET A 239 18.13 -3.97 -7.58
C MET A 239 17.49 -3.70 -6.21
N SER A 240 16.81 -4.67 -5.62
CA SER A 240 16.24 -4.54 -4.27
C SER A 240 17.22 -4.84 -3.12
N LYS A 241 18.50 -5.14 -3.41
CA LYS A 241 19.48 -5.58 -2.40
C LYS A 241 20.62 -4.56 -2.21
N PRO A 242 21.08 -4.32 -0.97
CA PRO A 242 22.14 -3.35 -0.69
C PRO A 242 23.54 -3.80 -1.14
N ASP A 243 23.73 -5.10 -1.38
CA ASP A 243 25.01 -5.73 -1.70
C ASP A 243 25.15 -6.13 -3.18
N CYS A 244 24.28 -5.59 -4.05
CA CYS A 244 24.35 -5.80 -5.49
C CYS A 244 25.67 -5.26 -6.05
N THR A 245 26.46 -6.13 -6.68
CA THR A 245 27.78 -5.79 -7.26
C THR A 245 27.76 -5.67 -8.78
N GLU A 246 26.74 -6.22 -9.44
CA GLU A 246 26.55 -6.16 -10.88
C GLU A 246 25.30 -5.35 -11.20
N ILE A 247 25.29 -4.08 -10.78
CA ILE A 247 24.15 -3.18 -10.98
C ILE A 247 23.93 -2.93 -12.47
N GLN A 248 22.70 -3.14 -12.94
CA GLN A 248 22.30 -2.95 -14.34
C GLN A 248 21.19 -1.91 -14.45
N GLN A 249 21.23 -1.10 -15.51
CA GLN A 249 20.12 -0.24 -15.88
C GLN A 249 18.87 -1.07 -16.16
N THR A 250 17.74 -0.65 -15.63
CA THR A 250 16.45 -1.32 -15.82
C THR A 250 15.32 -0.32 -15.74
N ALA A 251 14.21 -0.62 -16.43
CA ALA A 251 12.94 0.02 -16.15
C ALA A 251 12.39 -0.43 -14.79
N TRP A 252 11.45 0.34 -14.25
CA TRP A 252 10.64 -0.10 -13.10
C TRP A 252 9.85 -1.37 -13.48
N THR A 253 9.74 -2.30 -12.55
CA THR A 253 8.92 -3.52 -12.73
C THR A 253 7.43 -3.20 -12.67
N THR A 254 6.55 -4.18 -12.93
CA THR A 254 5.12 -3.97 -12.69
C THR A 254 4.86 -3.86 -11.19
N SER A 255 4.24 -2.76 -10.74
CA SER A 255 3.90 -2.58 -9.33
C SER A 255 2.86 -3.59 -8.86
N GLU A 256 3.14 -4.22 -7.72
CA GLU A 256 2.31 -5.23 -7.09
C GLU A 256 2.15 -4.91 -5.59
N VAL A 257 0.90 -4.96 -5.13
CA VAL A 257 0.53 -4.79 -3.73
C VAL A 257 -0.29 -6.00 -3.31
N PHE A 258 0.08 -6.64 -2.21
CA PHE A 258 -0.65 -7.78 -1.66
C PHE A 258 -1.27 -7.43 -0.30
N THR A 259 -2.38 -8.07 0.02
CA THR A 259 -2.82 -8.26 1.41
C THR A 259 -2.21 -9.56 1.92
N LEU A 260 -1.29 -9.43 2.87
CA LEU A 260 -0.62 -10.56 3.50
C LEU A 260 -1.22 -10.82 4.88
N VAL A 261 -1.28 -12.09 5.25
CA VAL A 261 -1.62 -12.54 6.60
C VAL A 261 -0.61 -13.56 7.11
N THR A 262 -0.47 -13.70 8.42
CA THR A 262 0.37 -14.73 9.02
C THR A 262 -0.29 -16.11 8.93
N ASP A 263 0.49 -17.18 9.05
CA ASP A 263 -0.02 -18.55 9.02
C ASP A 263 -1.10 -18.82 10.09
N GLU A 264 -0.87 -18.32 11.31
CA GLU A 264 -1.84 -18.44 12.39
C GLU A 264 -3.15 -17.73 12.06
N PHE A 265 -3.09 -16.54 11.48
CA PHE A 265 -4.28 -15.81 11.06
C PHE A 265 -4.97 -16.48 9.88
N MET A 266 -4.22 -17.01 8.90
CA MET A 266 -4.80 -17.75 7.78
C MET A 266 -5.63 -18.95 8.25
N GLN A 267 -5.19 -19.64 9.30
CA GLN A 267 -5.89 -20.82 9.83
C GLN A 267 -7.10 -20.45 10.71
N ASN A 268 -7.04 -19.33 11.43
CA ASN A 268 -8.03 -18.97 12.46
C ASN A 268 -8.96 -17.81 12.08
N GLY A 269 -8.61 -17.03 11.05
CA GLY A 269 -9.32 -15.80 10.66
C GLY A 269 -10.71 -16.03 10.08
N GLY A 270 -11.06 -17.26 9.70
CA GLY A 270 -12.41 -17.62 9.25
C GLY A 270 -12.93 -16.70 8.14
N GLU A 271 -14.14 -16.16 8.32
CA GLU A 271 -14.81 -15.26 7.36
C GLU A 271 -14.05 -13.95 7.11
N ILE A 272 -13.10 -13.58 7.98
CA ILE A 272 -12.27 -12.39 7.76
C ILE A 272 -11.29 -12.61 6.60
N ASN A 273 -10.78 -13.83 6.41
CA ASN A 273 -9.96 -14.14 5.24
C ASN A 273 -10.75 -13.96 3.94
N ASP A 274 -12.04 -14.30 3.94
CA ASP A 274 -12.92 -14.09 2.78
C ASP A 274 -13.15 -12.60 2.52
N PHE A 275 -13.36 -11.81 3.59
CA PHE A 275 -13.44 -10.35 3.49
C PHE A 275 -12.18 -9.73 2.88
N LEU A 276 -11.00 -10.05 3.44
CA LEU A 276 -9.73 -9.53 2.94
C LEU A 276 -9.45 -9.93 1.49
N ALA A 277 -9.84 -11.15 1.11
CA ALA A 277 -9.72 -11.67 -0.26
C ALA A 277 -10.67 -10.96 -1.24
N ALA A 278 -11.87 -10.58 -0.81
CA ALA A 278 -12.86 -9.89 -1.65
C ALA A 278 -12.59 -8.37 -1.80
N ARG A 279 -11.90 -7.77 -0.83
CA ARG A 279 -11.68 -6.33 -0.73
C ARG A 279 -10.79 -5.80 -1.87
N VAL A 280 -11.33 -4.89 -2.68
CA VAL A 280 -10.58 -4.20 -3.72
C VAL A 280 -10.97 -2.72 -3.76
N TYR A 281 -9.98 -1.84 -3.65
CA TYR A 281 -10.12 -0.40 -3.78
C TYR A 281 -9.87 0.04 -5.23
N PRO A 282 -10.87 0.64 -5.91
CA PRO A 282 -10.64 1.26 -7.21
C PRO A 282 -9.63 2.42 -7.10
N GLY A 283 -8.63 2.47 -7.99
CA GLY A 283 -7.60 3.53 -7.98
C GLY A 283 -8.16 4.96 -7.99
N PRO A 284 -9.18 5.28 -8.82
CA PRO A 284 -9.82 6.60 -8.79
C PRO A 284 -10.48 6.93 -7.45
N VAL A 285 -11.11 5.93 -6.81
CA VAL A 285 -11.74 6.08 -5.49
C VAL A 285 -10.69 6.32 -4.42
N MET A 286 -9.57 5.60 -4.48
CA MET A 286 -8.42 5.82 -3.61
C MET A 286 -7.89 7.26 -3.75
N ASN A 287 -7.66 7.73 -4.98
CA ASN A 287 -7.20 9.10 -5.23
C ASN A 287 -8.16 10.14 -4.62
N GLU A 288 -9.47 9.97 -4.79
CA GLU A 288 -10.48 10.87 -4.21
C GLU A 288 -10.42 10.89 -2.68
N MET A 289 -10.29 9.73 -2.02
CA MET A 289 -10.17 9.66 -0.57
C MET A 289 -8.87 10.28 -0.04
N LEU A 290 -7.76 10.10 -0.76
CA LEU A 290 -6.48 10.69 -0.37
C LEU A 290 -6.49 12.21 -0.55
N VAL A 291 -7.18 12.72 -1.58
CA VAL A 291 -7.44 14.16 -1.74
C VAL A 291 -8.28 14.68 -0.58
N TYR A 292 -9.36 13.98 -0.20
CA TYR A 292 -10.15 14.33 0.98
C TYR A 292 -9.31 14.41 2.25
N MET A 293 -8.48 13.39 2.52
CA MET A 293 -7.56 13.39 3.67
C MET A 293 -6.65 14.62 3.66
N SER A 294 -6.12 14.98 2.49
CA SER A 294 -5.25 16.15 2.34
C SER A 294 -5.98 17.47 2.55
N ASP A 295 -7.15 17.66 1.94
CA ASP A 295 -7.85 18.95 1.93
C ASP A 295 -8.53 19.23 3.29
N GLU A 296 -9.10 18.19 3.90
CA GLU A 296 -9.78 18.30 5.20
C GLU A 296 -8.83 18.04 6.38
N GLN A 297 -7.56 17.70 6.12
CA GLN A 297 -6.59 17.28 7.15
C GLN A 297 -7.15 16.12 8.01
N ALA A 298 -7.88 15.22 7.35
CA ALA A 298 -8.54 14.11 8.01
C ALA A 298 -7.53 13.01 8.37
N SER A 299 -7.69 12.45 9.57
CA SER A 299 -6.97 11.24 9.98
C SER A 299 -7.45 10.01 9.19
N GLY A 300 -6.71 8.90 9.28
CA GLY A 300 -7.16 7.61 8.76
C GLY A 300 -8.51 7.18 9.33
N GLU A 301 -8.75 7.40 10.62
CA GLU A 301 -10.03 7.11 11.28
C GLU A 301 -11.17 7.93 10.66
N ASP A 302 -10.99 9.25 10.51
CA ASP A 302 -12.00 10.15 9.91
C ASP A 302 -12.26 9.78 8.44
N ALA A 303 -11.20 9.48 7.69
CA ALA A 303 -11.29 9.09 6.29
C ALA A 303 -11.92 7.72 6.08
N ALA A 304 -11.74 6.79 7.04
CA ALA A 304 -12.42 5.51 7.03
C ALA A 304 -13.95 5.70 7.18
N ILE A 305 -14.39 6.56 8.09
CA ILE A 305 -15.81 6.89 8.24
C ILE A 305 -16.36 7.53 6.95
N GLU A 306 -15.66 8.51 6.38
CA GLU A 306 -16.08 9.14 5.11
C GLU A 306 -16.17 8.11 3.98
N PHE A 307 -15.19 7.21 3.85
CA PHE A 307 -15.23 6.14 2.87
C PHE A 307 -16.42 5.21 3.09
N LEU A 308 -16.66 4.77 4.32
CA LEU A 308 -17.74 3.87 4.66
C LEU A 308 -19.13 4.50 4.45
N LEU A 309 -19.27 5.80 4.70
CA LEU A 309 -20.52 6.55 4.45
C LEU A 309 -20.75 6.79 2.96
N THR A 310 -19.71 7.10 2.18
CA THR A 310 -19.86 7.54 0.79
C THR A 310 -19.68 6.45 -0.25
N ARG A 311 -19.05 5.33 0.10
CA ARG A 311 -18.73 4.20 -0.80
C ARG A 311 -19.37 2.89 -0.37
N GLU A 312 -20.61 2.97 0.13
CA GLU A 312 -21.42 1.80 0.48
C GLU A 312 -21.53 0.80 -0.67
N ASP A 313 -21.64 1.28 -1.91
CA ASP A 313 -21.72 0.47 -3.12
C ASP A 313 -20.48 -0.40 -3.35
N ILE A 314 -19.34 -0.01 -2.78
CA ILE A 314 -18.07 -0.73 -2.89
C ILE A 314 -17.91 -1.69 -1.72
N TRP A 315 -17.88 -1.17 -0.48
CA TRP A 315 -17.42 -1.97 0.65
C TRP A 315 -18.41 -3.06 1.08
N THR A 316 -19.71 -2.86 0.81
CA THR A 316 -20.72 -3.89 1.11
C THR A 316 -20.59 -5.14 0.25
N GLN A 317 -19.83 -5.07 -0.85
CA GLN A 317 -19.51 -6.24 -1.68
C GLN A 317 -18.41 -7.12 -1.07
N TRP A 318 -17.68 -6.60 -0.08
CA TRP A 318 -16.56 -7.31 0.54
C TRP A 318 -17.00 -8.22 1.69
N VAL A 319 -18.18 -7.98 2.24
CA VAL A 319 -18.67 -8.64 3.46
C VAL A 319 -20.06 -9.23 3.25
N SER A 320 -20.52 -10.07 4.19
CA SER A 320 -21.89 -10.58 4.16
C SER A 320 -22.92 -9.47 4.42
N GLU A 321 -24.18 -9.69 4.02
CA GLU A 321 -25.27 -8.75 4.31
C GLU A 321 -25.45 -8.49 5.82
N GLU A 322 -25.18 -9.49 6.67
CA GLU A 322 -25.25 -9.35 8.12
C GLU A 322 -24.15 -8.42 8.65
N VAL A 323 -22.90 -8.64 8.22
CA VAL A 323 -21.77 -7.79 8.60
C VAL A 323 -21.98 -6.37 8.09
N ALA A 324 -22.42 -6.20 6.84
CA ALA A 324 -22.77 -4.90 6.28
C ALA A 324 -23.84 -4.17 7.09
N ALA A 325 -24.87 -4.88 7.57
CA ALA A 325 -25.91 -4.28 8.40
C ALA A 325 -25.38 -3.81 9.76
N LYS A 326 -24.44 -4.54 10.38
CA LYS A 326 -23.80 -4.14 11.64
C LYS A 326 -22.93 -2.90 11.47
N VAL A 327 -22.05 -2.89 10.46
CA VAL A 327 -21.20 -1.74 10.12
C VAL A 327 -22.06 -0.50 9.87
N LYS A 328 -23.13 -0.60 9.06
CA LYS A 328 -24.04 0.54 8.82
C LYS A 328 -24.78 1.03 10.06
N ALA A 329 -25.02 0.17 11.04
CA ALA A 329 -25.68 0.57 12.27
C ALA A 329 -24.73 1.31 13.23
N ALA A 330 -23.42 1.17 13.03
CA ALA A 330 -22.38 1.82 13.83
C ALA A 330 -21.91 3.17 13.25
N LEU A 331 -22.15 3.42 11.95
CA LEU A 331 -21.93 4.72 11.27
C LEU A 331 -22.99 5.77 11.66
#